data_AF-A0A6J6EVC1-F1
#
_entry.id   AF-A0A6J6EVC1-F1
#
_cell.length_a   1.000
_cell.length_b   1.000
_cell.length_c   1.000
_cell.angle_alpha   90.00
_cell.angle_beta   90.00
_cell.angle_gamma   90.00
#
_symmetry.space_group_name_H-M   'P 1'
#
loop_
_entity.id
_entity.type
_entity.pdbx_description
1 polymer ?
#
loop_
_entity_poly.entity_id
_entity_poly.type
_entity_poly.pdbx_seq_one_letter_code
_entity_poly.pdbx_strand_id
1 'polypeptide(L)'
;MISIEDGIRVGGVGTRVRQELRAAGVDTAVDEIGLPDEFLDHAERAEILAAVGLTSQTIARNVVAQVLGMKVPVARPLPAENAAEASLEARSDSEGTR
;
A
#
# COMPACT_ATOMS: atom_id res chain seq x y z
N MET A 1 -3.57 -6.41 11.83
CA MET A 1 -2.23 -6.72 12.37
C MET A 1 -1.21 -5.90 11.61
N ILE A 2 -0.19 -5.38 12.29
CA ILE A 2 0.96 -4.71 11.66
C ILE A 2 2.19 -5.56 11.93
N SER A 3 2.97 -5.89 10.90
CA SER A 3 4.31 -6.48 11.05
C SER A 3 5.36 -5.49 10.58
N ILE A 4 6.43 -5.31 11.36
CA ILE A 4 7.55 -4.44 11.02
C ILE A 4 8.81 -5.28 11.06
N GLU A 5 9.59 -5.25 9.99
CA GLU A 5 10.86 -5.99 9.89
C GLU A 5 12.00 -5.11 9.36
N ASP A 6 13.22 -5.45 9.77
CA ASP A 6 14.46 -4.85 9.27
C ASP A 6 14.99 -5.67 8.08
N GLY A 7 14.18 -5.71 7.02
CA GLY A 7 14.40 -6.55 5.84
C GLY A 7 13.47 -6.18 4.69
N ILE A 8 13.60 -6.88 3.56
CA ILE A 8 12.74 -6.67 2.39
C ILE A 8 11.33 -7.17 2.73
N ARG A 9 10.34 -6.32 2.47
CA ARG A 9 8.92 -6.61 2.75
C ARG A 9 8.38 -7.79 1.91
N VAL A 10 8.84 -7.90 0.66
CA VAL A 10 8.43 -8.98 -0.25
C VAL A 10 9.18 -10.25 0.11
N GLY A 11 8.45 -11.34 0.37
CA GLY A 11 9.05 -12.62 0.76
C GLY A 11 9.67 -12.64 2.16
N GLY A 12 9.54 -11.54 2.91
CA GLY A 12 10.00 -11.40 4.29
C GLY A 12 9.12 -12.12 5.32
N VAL A 13 9.41 -11.86 6.59
CA VAL A 13 8.70 -12.44 7.75
C VAL A 13 7.22 -12.07 7.71
N GLY A 14 6.91 -10.81 7.37
CA GLY A 14 5.52 -10.35 7.27
C GLY A 14 4.71 -11.15 6.24
N THR A 15 5.34 -11.49 5.11
CA THR A 15 4.73 -12.34 4.08
C THR A 15 4.44 -13.74 4.59
N ARG A 16 5.35 -14.33 5.37
CA ARG A 16 5.14 -15.66 5.97
C ARG A 16 4.00 -15.66 6.98
N VAL A 17 3.94 -14.66 7.86
CA VAL A 17 2.86 -14.51 8.84
C VAL A 17 1.51 -14.43 8.14
N ARG A 18 1.38 -13.62 7.10
CA ARG A 18 0.14 -13.53 6.31
C ARG A 18 -0.26 -14.88 5.70
N GLN A 19 0.69 -15.65 5.17
CA GLN A 19 0.42 -16.98 4.63
C GLN A 19 -0.11 -17.93 5.70
N GLU A 20 0.48 -17.91 6.91
CA GLU A 20 0.05 -18.75 8.03
C GLU A 20 -1.34 -18.36 8.54
N LEU A 21 -1.63 -17.06 8.67
CA LEU A 21 -2.96 -16.57 9.06
C LEU A 21 -4.03 -17.01 8.04
N ARG A 22 -3.75 -16.89 6.75
CA ARG A 22 -4.61 -17.41 5.67
C ARG A 22 -4.82 -18.91 5.77
N ALA A 23 -3.76 -19.69 5.99
CA ALA A 23 -3.84 -21.15 6.12
C ALA A 23 -4.63 -21.59 7.35
N ALA A 24 -4.57 -20.81 8.43
CA ALA A 24 -5.33 -21.03 9.66
C ALA A 24 -6.78 -20.52 9.60
N GLY A 25 -7.22 -19.92 8.50
CA GLY A 25 -8.57 -19.35 8.38
C GLY A 25 -8.79 -18.10 9.26
N VAL A 26 -7.72 -17.35 9.56
CA VAL A 26 -7.80 -16.12 10.36
C VAL A 26 -7.97 -14.93 9.43
N ASP A 27 -9.14 -14.30 9.49
CA ASP A 27 -9.52 -13.17 8.61
C ASP A 27 -8.96 -11.80 9.05
N THR A 28 -7.95 -11.79 9.91
CA THR A 28 -7.32 -10.54 10.34
C THR A 28 -6.48 -9.97 9.21
N ALA A 29 -6.81 -8.77 8.74
CA ALA A 29 -5.99 -8.06 7.76
C ALA A 29 -4.57 -7.81 8.29
N VAL A 30 -3.56 -7.96 7.43
CA VAL A 30 -2.14 -7.75 7.74
C VAL A 30 -1.60 -6.63 6.85
N ASP A 31 -0.91 -5.67 7.46
CA ASP A 31 -0.06 -4.71 6.76
C ASP A 31 1.41 -4.98 7.13
N GLU A 32 2.26 -5.02 6.13
CA GLU A 32 3.67 -5.40 6.26
C GLU A 32 4.54 -4.21 5.95
N ILE A 33 5.41 -3.89 6.89
CA ILE A 33 6.28 -2.73 6.84
C ILE A 33 7.72 -3.25 6.82
N GLY A 34 8.42 -2.93 5.75
CA GLY A 34 9.81 -3.33 5.50
C GLY A 34 10.35 -2.57 4.29
N LEU A 35 11.61 -2.82 3.95
CA LEU A 35 12.29 -2.21 2.81
C LEU A 35 11.65 -2.64 1.48
N PRO A 36 11.74 -1.79 0.43
CA PRO A 36 11.31 -2.16 -0.91
C PRO A 36 12.17 -3.29 -1.49
N ASP A 37 11.64 -3.99 -2.48
CA ASP A 37 12.34 -5.04 -3.23
C ASP A 37 13.16 -4.41 -4.37
N GLU A 38 14.09 -3.54 -4.00
CA GLU A 38 14.99 -2.85 -4.92
C GLU A 38 16.30 -2.47 -4.22
N PHE A 39 17.33 -2.16 -5.02
CA PHE A 39 18.57 -1.63 -4.48
C PHE A 39 18.36 -0.17 -4.05
N LEU A 40 18.85 0.14 -2.85
CA LEU A 40 18.81 1.48 -2.30
C LEU A 40 20.09 2.22 -2.65
N ASP A 41 19.96 3.49 -3.01
CA ASP A 41 21.12 4.37 -3.17
C ASP A 41 21.87 4.52 -1.85
N HIS A 42 23.18 4.75 -1.95
CA HIS A 42 24.00 5.03 -0.78
C HIS A 42 23.60 6.36 -0.14
N ALA A 43 23.20 6.31 1.12
CA ALA A 43 22.86 7.47 1.92
C ALA A 43 22.99 7.11 3.41
N GLU A 44 22.90 8.11 4.29
CA GLU A 44 22.81 7.85 5.72
C GLU A 44 21.52 7.09 6.04
N ARG A 45 21.54 6.24 7.08
CA ARG A 45 20.38 5.40 7.43
C ARG A 45 19.09 6.21 7.61
N ALA A 46 19.18 7.39 8.21
CA ALA A 46 18.02 8.26 8.43
C ALA A 46 17.43 8.78 7.11
N GLU A 47 18.28 9.07 6.12
CA GLU A 47 17.87 9.52 4.78
C GLU A 47 17.20 8.38 4.02
N ILE A 48 17.75 7.16 4.08
CA ILE A 48 17.13 5.96 3.51
C ILE A 48 15.73 5.76 4.08
N LEU A 49 15.58 5.73 5.41
CA LEU A 49 14.29 5.52 6.05
C LEU A 49 13.28 6.64 5.73
N ALA A 50 13.75 7.88 5.59
CA ALA A 50 12.91 8.98 5.14
C ALA A 50 12.44 8.77 3.70
N ALA A 51 13.35 8.40 2.79
CA ALA A 51 13.08 8.18 1.37
C ALA A 51 12.06 7.04 1.15
N VAL A 52 12.20 5.92 1.87
CA VAL A 52 11.29 4.78 1.74
C VAL A 52 10.05 4.86 2.65
N GLY A 53 9.89 5.98 3.38
CA GLY A 53 8.71 6.21 4.24
C GLY A 53 8.67 5.37 5.52
N LEU A 54 9.80 4.84 5.99
CA LEU A 54 9.94 4.00 7.17
C LEU A 54 10.38 4.75 8.44
N THR A 55 10.20 6.08 8.47
CA THR A 55 10.36 6.83 9.72
C THR A 55 9.28 6.46 10.74
N SER A 56 9.58 6.55 12.03
CA SER A 56 8.60 6.27 13.09
C SER A 56 7.37 7.17 12.99
N GLN A 57 7.55 8.44 12.61
CA GLN A 57 6.46 9.40 12.39
C GLN A 57 5.57 9.00 11.22
N THR A 58 6.16 8.60 10.09
CA THR A 58 5.40 8.15 8.91
C THR A 58 4.64 6.87 9.22
N ILE A 59 5.26 5.91 9.90
CA ILE A 59 4.62 4.65 10.32
C ILE A 59 3.45 4.95 11.25
N ALA A 60 3.66 5.72 12.32
CA ALA A 60 2.61 6.05 13.28
C ALA A 60 1.42 6.76 12.60
N ARG A 61 1.68 7.75 11.73
CA ARG A 61 0.64 8.44 10.97
C ARG A 61 -0.16 7.48 10.09
N ASN A 62 0.51 6.56 9.40
CA ASN A 62 -0.14 5.58 8.53
C ASN A 62 -1.02 4.61 9.34
N VAL A 63 -0.53 4.12 10.47
CA VAL A 63 -1.28 3.21 11.35
C VAL A 63 -2.49 3.92 11.94
N VAL A 64 -2.36 5.17 12.40
CA VAL A 64 -3.50 5.97 12.88
C VAL A 64 -4.52 6.19 11.77
N ALA A 65 -4.10 6.55 10.56
CA ALA A 65 -5.00 6.73 9.43
C ALA A 65 -5.75 5.42 9.06
N GLN A 66 -5.08 4.27 9.18
CA GLN A 66 -5.72 2.96 8.97
C GLN A 66 -6.77 2.66 10.05
N VAL A 67 -6.46 2.91 11.33
CA VAL A 67 -7.40 2.72 12.46
C VAL A 67 -8.62 3.64 12.32
N LEU A 68 -8.41 4.87 11.84
CA LEU A 68 -9.49 5.83 11.60
C LEU A 68 -10.28 5.57 10.30
N GLY A 69 -9.93 4.53 9.53
CA GLY A 69 -10.60 4.22 8.26
C GLY A 69 -10.35 5.23 7.14
N MET A 70 -9.35 6.10 7.27
CA MET A 70 -8.96 7.09 6.24
C MET A 70 -8.07 6.47 5.16
N LYS A 71 -7.54 5.27 5.43
CA LYS A 71 -6.68 4.51 4.53
C LYS A 71 -7.26 3.10 4.38
N VAL A 72 -8.29 2.98 3.55
CA VAL A 72 -8.94 1.69 3.23
C VAL A 72 -8.28 1.10 1.98
N PRO A 73 -8.03 -0.22 1.92
CA PRO A 73 -7.62 -0.89 0.69
C PRO A 73 -8.65 -0.59 -0.42
N VAL A 74 -8.19 0.06 -1.49
CA VAL A 74 -9.03 0.33 -2.67
C VAL A 74 -9.29 -1.01 -3.35
N ALA A 75 -10.55 -1.44 -3.39
CA ALA A 75 -10.94 -2.58 -4.20
C ALA A 75 -10.68 -2.25 -5.67
N ARG A 76 -10.24 -3.24 -6.46
CA ARG A 76 -10.20 -3.08 -7.92
C ARG A 76 -11.62 -2.72 -8.38
N PRO A 77 -11.81 -1.60 -9.11
CA PRO A 77 -13.13 -1.21 -9.61
C PRO A 77 -13.73 -2.33 -10.44
N LEU A 78 -15.06 -2.47 -10.38
CA LEU A 78 -15.75 -3.46 -11.19
C LEU A 78 -15.59 -3.09 -12.68
N PRO A 79 -15.52 -4.08 -13.60
CA PRO A 79 -15.35 -3.80 -15.03
C PRO A 79 -16.38 -2.80 -15.61
N ALA A 80 -17.59 -2.77 -15.05
CA ALA A 80 -18.64 -1.83 -15.44
C ALA A 80 -18.36 -0.37 -15.02
N GLU A 81 -17.66 -0.16 -13.90
CA GLU A 81 -17.29 1.17 -13.40
C GLU A 81 -16.19 1.78 -14.30
N ASN A 82 -15.18 0.98 -14.66
CA ASN A 82 -14.13 1.41 -15.61
C ASN A 82 -14.70 1.77 -17.00
N ALA A 83 -15.69 1.02 -17.49
CA ALA A 83 -16.34 1.30 -18.76
C ALA A 83 -17.18 2.60 -18.72
N ALA A 84 -17.81 2.88 -17.58
CA ALA A 84 -18.56 4.11 -17.37
C ALA A 84 -17.63 5.33 -17.29
N GLU A 85 -16.51 5.24 -16.56
CA GLU A 85 -15.49 6.30 -16.47
C GLU A 85 -14.85 6.61 -17.82
N ALA A 86 -14.44 5.58 -18.58
CA ALA A 86 -13.90 5.76 -19.93
C ALA A 86 -14.91 6.42 -20.90
N SER A 87 -16.19 6.11 -20.74
CA SER A 87 -17.25 6.72 -21.55
C SER A 87 -17.60 8.14 -21.12
N LEU A 88 -17.30 8.53 -19.89
CA LEU A 88 -17.45 9.91 -19.39
C LEU A 88 -16.29 10.78 -19.88
N GLU A 89 -15.06 10.29 -19.82
CA GLU A 89 -13.86 10.97 -20.35
C GLU A 89 -13.96 11.20 -21.86
N ALA A 90 -14.42 10.21 -22.62
CA ALA A 90 -14.64 10.35 -24.06
C ALA A 90 -15.71 11.41 -24.42
N ARG A 91 -16.65 11.70 -23.51
CA ARG A 91 -17.68 12.73 -23.70
C ARG A 91 -17.18 14.12 -23.33
N SER A 92 -16.34 14.25 -22.31
CA SER A 92 -15.72 15.53 -21.95
C SER A 92 -14.75 16.05 -23.01
N ASP A 93 -14.02 15.16 -23.68
CA ASP A 93 -13.09 15.53 -24.76
C ASP A 93 -13.83 16.05 -26.00
N SER A 94 -15.08 15.64 -26.21
CA SER A 94 -15.92 16.08 -27.32
C SER A 94 -16.54 17.47 -27.12
N GLU A 95 -16.64 17.96 -25.88
CA GLU A 95 -17.25 19.25 -25.54
C GLU A 95 -16.22 20.39 -25.49
N GLY A 96 -14.92 20.09 -25.46
CA GLY A 96 -13.82 21.07 -25.36
C GLY A 96 -13.32 21.71 -26.67
N THR A 97 -13.91 21.39 -27.83
CA THR A 97 -13.45 21.89 -29.15
C THR A 97 -14.44 22.88 -29.81
N ARG A 98 -15.06 23.79 -29.05
CA ARG A 98 -15.83 24.91 -29.63
C ARG A 98 -15.43 26.24 -29.05
#